data_AF-A0A8J7NC91-F1
#
_entry.id   AF-A0A8J7NC91-F1
#
_cell.length_a   1.000
_cell.length_b   1.000
_cell.length_c   1.000
_cell.angle_alpha   90.00
_cell.angle_beta   90.00
_cell.angle_gamma   90.00
#
_symmetry.space_group_name_H-M   'P 1'
#
loop_
_entity.id
_entity.type
_entity.pdbx_description
1 polymer ?
#
loop_
_entity_poly.entity_id
_entity_poly.type
_entity_poly.pdbx_seq_one_letter_code
_entity_poly.pdbx_strand_id
1 'polypeptide(L)' 'MCGRFVITLPDDAMARLFDAVPANDLPAVPNFNVCPTNRIHAVVSAEGRRRLVAMRWGFLPHWYKT' A
#
# COMPACT_ATOMS: atom_id res chain seq x y z
N MET A 1 8.95 -14.37 9.88
CA MET A 1 7.71 -13.57 9.75
C MET A 1 8.07 -12.12 10.02
N CYS A 2 7.96 -11.22 9.04
CA CYS A 2 8.36 -9.81 9.21
C CYS A 2 7.15 -8.99 9.63
N GLY A 3 7.18 -8.39 10.82
CA GLY A 3 6.07 -7.61 11.40
C GLY A 3 6.27 -6.10 11.39
N ARG A 4 7.40 -5.60 10.87
CA ARG A 4 7.71 -4.16 10.74
C ARG A 4 8.59 -3.92 9.51
N PHE A 5 8.40 -2.77 8.88
CA PHE A 5 9.24 -2.29 7.78
C PHE A 5 9.13 -0.76 7.62
N VAL A 6 9.83 -0.22 6.64
CA VAL A 6 9.85 1.22 6.31
C VAL A 6 9.37 1.46 4.89
N ILE A 7 8.69 2.58 4.67
CA ILE A 7 8.39 3.14 3.34
C ILE A 7 8.91 4.57 3.34
N THR A 8 9.97 4.82 2.58
CA THR A 8 10.65 6.13 2.57
C THR A 8 10.51 6.88 1.25
N LEU A 9 10.11 6.19 0.18
CA LEU A 9 9.94 6.80 -1.12
C LEU A 9 8.65 7.64 -1.17
N PRO A 10 8.73 8.86 -1.75
CA PRO A 10 7.55 9.63 -2.14
C PRO A 10 6.63 8.87 -3.10
N ASP A 11 5.34 9.24 -3.14
CA ASP A 11 4.32 8.56 -3.94
C ASP A 11 4.63 8.56 -5.44
N ASP A 12 5.18 9.66 -5.96
CA ASP A 12 5.54 9.81 -7.38
C ASP A 12 6.73 8.92 -7.78
N ALA A 13 7.71 8.78 -6.89
CA ALA A 13 8.83 7.86 -7.07
C ALA A 13 8.35 6.40 -7.04
N MET A 14 7.45 6.05 -6.12
CA MET A 14 6.87 4.71 -6.03
C MET A 14 6.02 4.39 -7.27
N ALA A 15 5.17 5.32 -7.71
CA ALA A 15 4.33 5.18 -8.89
C ALA A 15 5.17 4.97 -10.16
N ARG A 16 6.24 5.76 -10.34
CA ARG A 16 7.17 5.60 -11.48
C ARG A 16 7.92 4.27 -11.45
N LEU A 17 8.37 3.82 -10.28
CA LEU A 17 9.12 2.57 -10.14
C LEU A 17 8.32 1.36 -10.66
N PHE A 18 6.99 1.40 -10.50
CA PHE A 18 6.10 0.30 -10.88
C PHE A 18 5.26 0.56 -12.13
N ASP A 19 5.44 1.70 -12.79
CA ASP A 19 4.57 2.17 -13.89
C ASP A 19 3.08 2.07 -13.50
N ALA A 20 2.76 2.68 -12.36
CA ALA A 20 1.46 2.58 -11.72
C ALA A 20 0.79 3.96 -11.58
N VAL A 21 -0.53 4.00 -11.73
CA VAL A 21 -1.32 5.21 -11.52
C VAL A 21 -1.60 5.38 -10.01
N PRO A 22 -1.21 6.49 -9.37
CA PRO A 22 -1.45 6.71 -7.95
C PRO A 22 -2.92 7.03 -7.65
N ALA A 23 -3.42 6.48 -6.54
CA ALA A 23 -4.69 6.88 -5.95
C ALA A 23 -4.58 8.22 -5.20
N ASN A 24 -5.72 8.84 -4.89
CA ASN A 24 -5.77 10.13 -4.19
C ASN A 24 -5.65 9.99 -2.67
N ASP A 25 -5.78 8.79 -2.11
CA ASP A 25 -5.85 8.51 -0.66
C ASP A 25 -4.66 7.69 -0.14
N LEU A 26 -3.47 7.88 -0.75
CA LEU A 26 -2.26 7.17 -0.38
C LEU A 26 -1.81 7.49 1.07
N PRO A 27 -1.21 6.52 1.78
CA PRO A 27 -0.68 6.76 3.12
C PRO A 27 0.46 7.78 3.09
N ALA A 28 0.57 8.60 4.13
CA ALA A 28 1.66 9.56 4.25
C ALA A 28 3.03 8.86 4.32
N VAL A 29 4.01 9.44 3.64
CA VAL A 29 5.42 9.03 3.62
C VAL A 29 6.32 10.22 4.02
N PRO A 30 7.50 9.98 4.63
CA PRO A 30 8.06 8.67 4.96
C PRO A 30 7.42 8.06 6.22
N ASN A 31 7.23 6.74 6.21
CA ASN A 31 6.85 5.97 7.37
C ASN A 31 8.00 5.02 7.77
N PHE A 32 8.67 5.35 8.87
CA PHE A 32 9.80 4.59 9.41
C PHE A 32 9.38 3.46 10.38
N ASN A 33 8.09 3.30 10.63
CA ASN A 33 7.58 2.28 11.54
C ASN A 33 6.21 1.77 11.07
N VAL A 34 6.20 1.08 9.93
CA VAL A 34 4.98 0.44 9.45
C VAL A 34 4.67 -0.76 10.34
N CYS A 35 3.50 -0.73 10.99
CA CYS A 35 3.01 -1.77 11.88
C CYS A 35 1.85 -2.53 11.24
N PRO A 36 1.54 -3.77 11.70
CA PRO A 36 0.35 -4.49 11.25
C PRO A 36 -0.89 -3.63 11.42
N THR A 37 -1.88 -3.82 10.54
CA THR A 37 -3.14 -3.06 10.43
C THR A 37 -3.03 -1.65 9.84
N ASN A 38 -1.83 -1.07 9.70
CA ASN A 38 -1.65 0.20 8.99
C ASN A 38 -2.14 0.11 7.53
N ARG A 39 -2.59 1.24 6.96
CA ARG A 39 -2.73 1.36 5.50
C ARG A 39 -1.33 1.49 4.89
N ILE A 40 -1.04 0.71 3.86
CA ILE A 40 0.24 0.68 3.14
C ILE A 40 0.01 0.84 1.64
N HIS A 41 1.03 1.31 0.94
CA HIS A 41 1.07 1.30 -0.51
C HIS A 41 1.07 -0.14 -1.03
N ALA A 42 0.14 -0.44 -1.92
CA ALA A 42 0.08 -1.71 -2.64
C ALA A 42 -0.11 -1.43 -4.13
N VAL A 43 0.62 -2.15 -4.97
CA VAL A 43 0.43 -2.10 -6.42
C VAL A 43 -0.45 -3.28 -6.82
N VAL A 44 -1.61 -2.97 -7.40
CA VAL A 44 -2.57 -3.97 -7.89
C VAL A 44 -2.76 -3.85 -9.39
N SER A 45 -3.03 -4.97 -10.05
CA SER A 45 -3.48 -4.98 -11.45
C SER A 45 -4.99 -4.82 -11.49
N ALA A 46 -5.48 -3.79 -12.16
CA ALA A 46 -6.91 -3.52 -12.34
C ALA A 46 -7.14 -2.90 -13.72
N GLU A 47 -8.14 -3.40 -14.45
CA GLU A 47 -8.53 -2.87 -15.78
C GLU A 47 -7.33 -2.75 -16.75
N GLY A 48 -6.43 -3.73 -16.76
CA GLY A 48 -5.27 -3.75 -17.65
C GLY A 48 -4.16 -2.75 -17.31
N ARG A 49 -4.23 -2.07 -16.15
CA ARG A 49 -3.20 -1.14 -15.67
C ARG A 49 -2.80 -1.45 -14.24
N ARG A 50 -1.61 -1.01 -13.84
CA ARG A 50 -1.18 -1.04 -12.44
C ARG A 50 -1.69 0.21 -11.72
N ARG A 51 -2.23 0.02 -10.52
CA ARG A 51 -2.67 1.11 -9.64
C ARG A 51 -1.92 1.02 -8.32
N LEU A 52 -1.35 2.14 -7.91
CA LEU A 52 -0.78 2.30 -6.57
C LEU A 52 -1.90 2.78 -5.65
N VAL A 53 -2.30 1.92 -4.72
CA VAL A 53 -3.47 2.12 -3.85
C VAL A 53 -3.09 1.94 -2.38
N ALA A 54 -3.94 2.43 -1.49
CA ALA A 54 -3.79 2.26 -0.05
C ALA A 54 -4.59 1.03 0.45
N MET A 55 -3.91 -0.02 0.91
CA MET A 55 -4.54 -1.24 1.45
C MET A 55 -4.18 -1.47 2.92
N ARG A 56 -5.08 -2.09 3.69
CA ARG A 56 -4.78 -2.53 5.06
C ARG A 56 -3.73 -3.64 5.05
N TRP A 57 -2.66 -3.49 5.82
CA TRP A 57 -1.72 -4.57 6.06
C TRP A 57 -2.27 -5.57 7.08
N GLY A 58 -3.05 -6.50 6.57
CA GLY A 58 -3.65 -7.59 7.34
C GLY A 58 -4.93 -8.02 6.64
N PHE A 59 -4.91 -9.24 6.11
CA PHE A 59 -6.03 -9.80 5.38
C PHE A 59 -7.23 -10.00 6.31
N LEU A 60 -8.39 -9.48 5.89
CA LEU A 60 -9.68 -9.73 6.53
C LEU A 60 -10.58 -10.42 5.50
N PRO A 61 -10.81 -11.74 5.66
CA PRO A 61 -11.75 -12.46 4.80
C PRO A 61 -13.17 -11.89 4.92
N HIS A 62 -13.97 -12.00 3.86
CA HIS A 62 -15.35 -11.52 3.86
C HIS A 62 -16.27 -12.22 4.88
N TRP A 63 -15.90 -13.43 5.32
CA TRP A 63 -16.65 -14.22 6.30
C TRP A 63 -16.20 -13.97 7.74
N TYR A 64 -15.24 -13.06 7.96
CA TYR A 64 -14.77 -12.69 9.27
C TYR A 64 -15.85 -11.89 10.02
N LYS A 65 -16.27 -12.38 11.19
CA LYS A 65 -17.44 -11.84 11.90
C LYS A 65 -17.15 -10.60 12.73
N THR A 66 -15.97 -10.52 13.32
CA THR A 66 -15.54 -9.44 14.24
C THR A 66 -14.03 -9.44 14.38
#